data_AF-A0A1G8REQ5-F1
#
_entry.id   AF-A0A1G8REQ5-F1
#
_cell.length_a   1.000
_cell.length_b   1.000
_cell.length_c   1.000
_cell.angle_alpha   90.00
_cell.angle_beta   90.00
_cell.angle_gamma   90.00
#
_symmetry.space_group_name_H-M   'P 1'
#
loop_
_entity.id
_entity.type
_entity.pdbx_description
1 polymer ?
#
loop_
_entity_poly.entity_id
_entity_poly.type
_entity_poly.pdbx_seq_one_letter_code
_entity_poly.pdbx_strand_id
1 'polypeptide(L)'
;MSSNHIIITGTGRAGTSFLVEYLHECGFETRLRKNPSSKLDADANAGLENYPLPENIGKLPYVIKSPWIIFDPDLALSHEGLSIDAVIIPMRSLNDAASSRVTIERVAAHKKHPWMKTLSRSWEHWAQTPGGMVVPFNVEDEKRVLAVGFHDLVQYCVTKDIPFVFLDYPRFIYDAEYLFHSLSNVIDLEYEIAIRAQKKLADPSRVRSGRELGGEAPQSNDLEFAALKRLLLQSRNELKIYQEEINRMREELSAANRSSEHARRYPWKYLLEAWKARVRGS
;
A
#
# COMPACT_ATOMS: atom_id res chain seq x y z
N MET A 1 -0.48 22.43 27.77
CA MET A 1 -1.77 21.72 27.75
C MET A 1 -1.68 20.69 26.64
N SER A 2 -1.95 19.42 26.94
CA SER A 2 -2.04 18.38 25.91
C SER A 2 -3.36 18.52 25.16
N SER A 3 -3.31 18.49 23.83
CA SER A 3 -4.50 18.44 23.00
C SER A 3 -4.86 16.97 22.75
N ASN A 4 -6.13 16.62 22.93
CA ASN A 4 -6.64 15.29 22.64
C ASN A 4 -6.92 15.15 21.13
N HIS A 5 -6.66 13.98 20.57
CA HIS A 5 -6.82 13.72 19.14
C HIS A 5 -7.28 12.29 18.86
N ILE A 6 -7.98 12.13 17.73
CA ILE A 6 -8.21 10.83 17.10
C ILE A 6 -7.28 10.71 15.89
N ILE A 7 -6.62 9.57 15.75
CA ILE A 7 -5.75 9.29 14.62
C ILE A 7 -6.45 8.34 13.63
N ILE A 8 -6.46 8.70 12.34
CA ILE A 8 -6.80 7.80 11.24
C ILE A 8 -5.49 7.44 10.53
N THR A 9 -5.10 6.18 10.62
CA THR A 9 -3.87 5.66 10.01
C THR A 9 -4.05 4.20 9.57
N GLY A 10 -3.09 3.62 8.87
CA GLY A 10 -3.18 2.24 8.39
C GLY A 10 -2.41 2.04 7.10
N THR A 11 -2.74 0.99 6.36
CA THR A 11 -2.01 0.57 5.16
C THR A 11 -2.18 1.49 3.95
N GLY A 12 -2.82 2.66 4.12
CA GLY A 12 -3.22 3.58 3.05
C GLY A 12 -4.19 2.94 2.04
N ARG A 13 -4.73 3.76 1.14
CA ARG A 13 -5.67 3.32 0.08
C ARG A 13 -6.89 2.52 0.57
N ALA A 14 -7.22 2.64 1.85
CA ALA A 14 -8.31 1.94 2.54
C ALA A 14 -9.40 2.94 3.00
N GLY A 15 -9.78 3.90 2.15
CA GLY A 15 -10.87 4.83 2.48
C GLY A 15 -10.58 5.87 3.58
N THR A 16 -9.32 6.06 4.00
CA THR A 16 -8.95 7.08 5.02
C THR A 16 -9.45 8.50 4.73
N SER A 17 -9.50 8.93 3.46
CA SER A 17 -10.08 10.25 3.10
C SER A 17 -11.58 10.31 3.35
N PHE A 18 -12.31 9.25 2.98
CA PHE A 18 -13.73 9.13 3.26
C PHE A 18 -14.01 9.21 4.77
N LEU A 19 -13.18 8.58 5.61
CA LEU A 19 -13.34 8.65 7.06
C LEU A 19 -13.17 10.09 7.60
N VAL A 20 -12.26 10.89 7.03
CA VAL A 20 -12.12 12.31 7.40
C VAL A 20 -13.36 13.11 7.02
N GLU A 21 -13.89 12.93 5.81
CA GLU A 21 -15.12 13.58 5.35
C GLU A 21 -16.32 13.15 6.19
N TYR A 22 -16.42 11.86 6.49
CA TYR A 22 -17.47 11.28 7.33
C TYR A 22 -17.48 11.87 8.74
N LEU A 23 -16.33 11.89 9.43
CA LEU A 23 -16.24 12.47 10.77
C LEU A 23 -16.47 13.99 10.74
N HIS A 24 -16.09 14.67 9.66
CA HIS A 24 -16.42 16.08 9.49
C HIS A 24 -17.94 16.32 9.43
N GLU A 25 -18.67 15.53 8.63
CA GLU A 25 -20.13 15.59 8.56
C GLU A 25 -20.80 15.17 9.90
N CYS A 26 -20.12 14.34 10.70
CA CYS A 26 -20.54 14.01 12.06
C CYS A 26 -20.25 15.10 13.10
N GLY A 27 -19.67 16.24 12.70
CA GLY A 27 -19.44 17.39 13.56
C GLY A 27 -18.06 17.45 14.22
N PHE A 28 -17.18 16.50 13.96
CA PHE A 28 -15.82 16.52 14.51
C PHE A 28 -14.96 17.62 13.88
N GLU A 29 -14.00 18.15 14.66
CA GLU A 29 -13.01 19.06 14.12
C GLU A 29 -12.00 18.30 13.25
N THR A 30 -12.08 18.51 11.94
CA THR A 30 -11.15 17.96 10.95
C THR A 30 -10.43 19.09 10.21
N ARG A 31 -9.44 18.75 9.37
CA ARG A 31 -8.75 19.71 8.51
C ARG A 31 -9.70 20.49 7.58
N LEU A 32 -10.85 19.91 7.22
CA LEU A 32 -11.87 20.55 6.37
C LEU A 32 -12.51 21.76 7.03
N ARG A 33 -12.58 21.80 8.37
CA ARG A 33 -13.13 22.97 9.09
C ARG A 33 -12.26 24.20 8.95
N LYS A 34 -10.93 24.03 8.95
CA LYS A 34 -9.96 25.12 8.77
C LYS A 34 -9.79 25.50 7.30
N ASN A 35 -9.86 24.52 6.39
CA ASN A 35 -9.74 24.74 4.94
C ASN A 35 -10.88 24.05 4.17
N PRO A 36 -12.08 24.65 4.10
CA PRO A 36 -13.25 24.07 3.43
C PRO A 36 -13.04 23.82 1.93
N SER A 37 -12.10 24.53 1.31
CA SER A 37 -11.72 24.38 -0.09
C SER A 37 -10.68 23.27 -0.35
N SER A 38 -10.21 22.57 0.69
CA SER A 38 -9.29 21.44 0.52
C SER A 38 -10.01 20.33 -0.22
N LYS A 39 -9.67 20.14 -1.49
CA LYS A 39 -10.20 19.05 -2.31
C LYS A 39 -9.29 17.84 -2.22
N LEU A 40 -9.89 16.66 -2.39
CA LEU A 40 -9.12 15.46 -2.70
C LEU A 40 -8.36 15.68 -4.02
N ASP A 41 -7.16 15.12 -4.08
CA ASP A 41 -6.45 14.98 -5.34
C ASP A 41 -7.29 14.07 -6.25
N ALA A 42 -7.74 14.59 -7.39
CA ALA A 42 -8.65 13.91 -8.29
C ALA A 42 -8.02 12.68 -8.97
N ASP A 43 -6.70 12.69 -9.14
CA ASP A 43 -5.96 11.58 -9.75
C ASP A 43 -5.72 10.45 -8.75
N ALA A 44 -5.44 10.81 -7.49
CA ALA A 44 -5.17 9.86 -6.44
C ALA A 44 -6.41 9.44 -5.65
N ASN A 45 -7.52 10.19 -5.63
CA ASN A 45 -8.60 10.04 -4.63
C ASN A 45 -8.03 10.00 -3.18
N ALA A 46 -7.00 10.82 -2.92
CA ALA A 46 -6.28 10.93 -1.64
C ALA A 46 -6.08 12.40 -1.25
N GLY A 47 -5.57 12.66 -0.05
CA GLY A 47 -5.44 14.01 0.51
C GLY A 47 -6.00 14.15 1.93
N LEU A 48 -6.10 15.38 2.44
CA LEU A 48 -6.52 15.69 3.83
C LEU A 48 -5.58 15.16 4.92
N GLU A 49 -4.32 14.89 4.58
CA GLU A 49 -3.33 14.40 5.53
C GLU A 49 -2.87 15.51 6.49
N ASN A 50 -2.52 15.15 7.71
CA ASN A 50 -1.93 15.99 8.73
C ASN A 50 -0.59 15.36 9.13
N TYR A 51 0.43 16.20 9.28
CA TYR A 51 1.75 15.75 9.72
C TYR A 51 1.93 16.23 11.17
N PRO A 52 1.93 15.32 12.17
CA PRO A 52 2.09 15.68 13.58
C PRO A 52 3.56 16.01 13.89
N LEU A 53 4.12 17.00 13.18
CA LEU A 53 5.47 17.48 13.41
C LEU A 53 5.47 18.44 14.62
N PRO A 54 6.56 18.51 15.42
CA PRO A 54 6.65 19.34 16.62
C PRO A 54 6.16 20.78 16.44
N GLU A 55 6.50 21.41 15.32
CA GLU A 55 6.13 22.79 14.99
C GLU A 55 4.61 23.01 14.76
N ASN A 56 3.85 21.94 14.53
CA ASN A 56 2.44 22.00 14.15
C ASN A 56 1.48 21.40 15.20
N ILE A 57 1.98 20.76 16.27
CA ILE A 57 1.15 20.07 17.27
C ILE A 57 0.00 20.97 17.79
N GLY A 58 0.30 22.20 18.18
CA GLY A 58 -0.70 23.16 18.67
C GLY A 58 -1.74 23.64 17.63
N LYS A 59 -1.59 23.25 16.36
CA LYS A 59 -2.49 23.64 15.25
C LYS A 59 -3.27 22.45 14.68
N LEU A 60 -2.99 21.23 15.13
CA LEU A 60 -3.63 20.03 14.63
C LEU A 60 -5.14 20.05 14.93
N PRO A 61 -6.00 19.59 14.00
CA PRO A 61 -7.40 19.35 14.28
C PRO A 61 -7.56 18.16 15.23
N TYR A 62 -8.74 18.01 15.84
CA TYR A 62 -9.06 16.85 16.66
C TYR A 62 -8.89 15.52 15.89
N VAL A 63 -9.37 15.45 14.64
CA VAL A 63 -9.19 14.28 13.76
C VAL A 63 -7.97 14.47 12.87
N ILE A 64 -6.94 13.66 13.10
CA ILE A 64 -5.67 13.67 12.36
C ILE A 64 -5.65 12.47 11.42
N LYS A 65 -5.48 12.71 10.12
CA LYS A 65 -5.21 11.64 9.15
C LYS A 65 -3.72 11.60 8.82
N SER A 66 -3.03 10.51 9.11
CA SER A 66 -1.65 10.33 8.63
C SER A 66 -1.35 8.87 8.30
N PRO A 67 -1.28 8.51 7.00
CA PRO A 67 -0.84 7.19 6.57
C PRO A 67 0.62 6.89 6.92
N TRP A 68 1.41 7.89 7.33
CA TRP A 68 2.84 7.76 7.60
C TRP A 68 3.16 7.29 9.01
N ILE A 69 2.21 7.45 9.95
CA ILE A 69 2.37 7.00 11.35
C ILE A 69 2.67 5.51 11.43
N ILE A 70 2.18 4.71 10.48
CA ILE A 70 2.41 3.27 10.43
C ILE A 70 3.90 2.89 10.27
N PHE A 71 4.75 3.79 9.77
CA PHE A 71 6.18 3.48 9.57
C PHE A 71 7.03 3.77 10.80
N ASP A 72 6.58 4.69 11.66
CA ASP A 72 7.27 5.03 12.90
C ASP A 72 6.27 5.65 13.90
N PRO A 73 5.48 4.81 14.60
CA PRO A 73 4.46 5.29 15.52
C PRO A 73 5.08 5.97 16.74
N ASP A 74 6.24 5.49 17.22
CA ASP A 74 6.97 6.11 18.33
C ASP A 74 7.38 7.55 18.00
N LEU A 75 8.04 7.76 16.85
CA LEU A 75 8.45 9.10 16.44
C LEU A 75 7.25 10.03 16.23
N ALA A 76 6.17 9.53 15.64
CA ALA A 76 5.05 10.37 15.25
C ALA A 76 4.09 10.71 16.39
N LEU A 77 3.99 9.87 17.42
CA LEU A 77 2.96 9.95 18.45
C LEU A 77 3.51 10.24 19.86
N SER A 78 4.81 10.07 20.12
CA SER A 78 5.39 10.29 21.46
C SER A 78 5.81 11.74 21.76
N HIS A 79 5.23 12.72 21.06
CA HIS A 79 5.53 14.13 21.31
C HIS A 79 4.83 14.68 22.56
N GLU A 80 5.56 15.47 23.34
CA GLU A 80 4.97 16.21 24.46
C GLU A 80 3.87 17.16 23.96
N GLY A 81 2.69 17.10 24.58
CA GLY A 81 1.54 17.92 24.21
C GLY A 81 0.55 17.27 23.24
N LEU A 82 0.83 16.06 22.75
CA LEU A 82 -0.11 15.23 22.00
C LEU A 82 -0.72 14.16 22.91
N SER A 83 -2.05 14.14 23.04
CA SER A 83 -2.80 13.08 23.70
C SER A 83 -3.70 12.40 22.68
N ILE A 84 -3.81 11.07 22.74
CA ILE A 84 -4.52 10.27 21.74
C ILE A 84 -5.69 9.57 22.41
N ASP A 85 -6.90 9.95 22.02
CA ASP A 85 -8.13 9.35 22.54
C ASP A 85 -8.39 7.99 21.89
N ALA A 86 -8.15 7.89 20.57
CA ALA A 86 -8.34 6.66 19.82
C ALA A 86 -7.55 6.62 18.50
N VAL A 87 -7.28 5.40 18.02
CA VAL A 87 -6.73 5.15 16.68
C VAL A 87 -7.74 4.35 15.84
N ILE A 88 -8.11 4.90 14.68
CA ILE A 88 -8.97 4.26 13.68
C ILE A 88 -8.07 3.68 12.59
N ILE A 89 -8.11 2.36 12.44
CA ILE A 89 -7.25 1.60 11.53
C ILE A 89 -8.10 0.92 10.45
N PRO A 90 -8.41 1.60 9.32
CA PRO A 90 -9.01 0.93 8.18
C PRO A 90 -8.06 -0.10 7.58
N MET A 91 -8.59 -1.30 7.40
CA MET A 91 -7.92 -2.46 6.85
C MET A 91 -8.43 -2.74 5.45
N ARG A 92 -7.50 -3.09 4.57
CA ARG A 92 -7.75 -3.56 3.22
C ARG A 92 -6.82 -4.73 2.95
N SER A 93 -7.20 -5.63 2.03
CA SER A 93 -6.28 -6.64 1.50
C SER A 93 -4.93 -6.00 1.14
N LEU A 94 -3.84 -6.54 1.68
CA LEU A 94 -2.48 -6.06 1.41
C LEU A 94 -2.16 -6.09 -0.10
N ASN A 95 -2.68 -7.09 -0.82
CA ASN A 95 -2.56 -7.19 -2.28
C ASN A 95 -3.15 -5.94 -2.95
N ASP A 96 -4.36 -5.57 -2.55
CA ASP A 96 -5.09 -4.47 -3.16
C ASP A 96 -4.52 -3.10 -2.75
N ALA A 97 -4.09 -2.97 -1.49
CA ALA A 97 -3.43 -1.76 -1.00
C ALA A 97 -2.11 -1.52 -1.73
N ALA A 98 -1.23 -2.53 -1.80
CA ALA A 98 0.05 -2.46 -2.50
C ALA A 98 -0.13 -2.20 -4.00
N SER A 99 -1.04 -2.94 -4.66
CA SER A 99 -1.32 -2.75 -6.09
C SER A 99 -1.84 -1.34 -6.38
N SER A 100 -2.75 -0.81 -5.55
CA SER A 100 -3.27 0.55 -5.71
C SER A 100 -2.17 1.62 -5.55
N ARG A 101 -1.25 1.43 -4.60
CA ARG A 101 -0.12 2.37 -4.38
C ARG A 101 0.85 2.36 -5.57
N VAL A 102 1.22 1.18 -6.05
CA VAL A 102 2.08 1.00 -7.23
C VAL A 102 1.44 1.62 -8.48
N THR A 103 0.15 1.40 -8.72
CA THR A 103 -0.55 1.97 -9.89
C THR A 103 -0.55 3.50 -9.85
N ILE A 104 -0.86 4.11 -8.70
CA ILE A 104 -0.92 5.57 -8.57
C ILE A 104 0.45 6.21 -8.75
N GLU A 105 1.49 5.63 -8.14
CA GLU A 105 2.84 6.15 -8.28
C GLU A 105 3.34 6.03 -9.73
N ARG A 106 3.07 4.89 -10.38
CA ARG A 106 3.39 4.72 -11.81
C ARG A 106 2.65 5.73 -12.68
N VAL A 107 1.35 5.96 -12.46
CA VAL A 107 0.58 6.95 -13.22
C VAL A 107 1.13 8.37 -13.01
N ALA A 108 1.45 8.74 -11.77
CA ALA A 108 2.02 10.04 -11.44
C ALA A 108 3.41 10.25 -12.07
N ALA A 109 4.29 9.24 -12.02
CA ALA A 109 5.61 9.28 -12.65
C ALA A 109 5.51 9.45 -14.18
N HIS A 110 4.57 8.75 -14.83
CA HIS A 110 4.34 8.86 -16.28
C HIS A 110 3.77 10.23 -16.69
N LYS A 111 2.95 10.86 -15.84
CA LYS A 111 2.43 12.21 -16.06
C LYS A 111 3.53 13.27 -15.92
N LYS A 112 4.41 13.14 -14.92
CA LYS A 112 5.50 14.11 -14.66
C LYS A 112 6.64 14.01 -15.68
N HIS A 113 6.88 12.83 -16.26
CA HIS A 113 8.01 12.62 -17.17
C HIS A 113 7.59 11.81 -18.41
N PRO A 114 6.98 12.45 -19.43
CA PRO A 114 6.53 11.77 -20.64
C PRO A 114 7.62 11.01 -21.41
N TRP A 115 8.88 11.43 -21.26
CA TRP A 115 10.07 10.78 -21.86
C TRP A 115 10.38 9.41 -21.24
N MET A 116 9.84 9.07 -20.07
CA MET A 116 9.99 7.74 -19.49
C MET A 116 9.21 6.65 -20.27
N LYS A 117 8.31 7.03 -21.19
CA LYS A 117 7.59 6.09 -22.07
C LYS A 117 8.49 5.30 -23.03
N THR A 118 9.71 5.77 -23.26
CA THR A 118 10.67 5.19 -24.21
C THR A 118 11.79 4.37 -23.57
N LEU A 119 11.80 4.26 -22.24
CA LEU A 119 12.82 3.47 -21.52
C LEU A 119 12.27 2.10 -21.12
N SER A 120 13.08 1.06 -21.34
CA SER A 120 12.77 -0.34 -21.00
C SER A 120 12.78 -0.62 -19.50
N ARG A 121 13.23 0.33 -18.67
CA ARG A 121 13.20 0.26 -17.20
C ARG A 121 12.79 1.62 -16.61
N SER A 122 11.75 1.63 -15.79
CA SER A 122 11.33 2.80 -15.01
C SER A 122 12.27 2.97 -13.81
N TRP A 123 12.84 4.17 -13.63
CA TRP A 123 13.81 4.45 -12.56
C TRP A 123 13.19 4.38 -11.16
N GLU A 124 13.97 3.84 -10.20
CA GLU A 124 13.51 3.44 -8.87
C GLU A 124 13.68 4.53 -7.77
N HIS A 125 13.16 5.75 -7.96
CA HIS A 125 13.31 6.80 -6.94
C HIS A 125 12.02 7.48 -6.47
N TRP A 126 12.10 7.92 -5.22
CA TRP A 126 11.15 8.51 -4.26
C TRP A 126 9.76 8.91 -4.72
N ALA A 127 8.79 8.43 -3.94
CA ALA A 127 7.38 8.71 -4.11
C ALA A 127 7.05 10.19 -3.86
N GLN A 128 6.30 10.79 -4.79
CA GLN A 128 5.85 12.17 -4.69
C GLN A 128 4.32 12.31 -4.65
N THR A 129 3.59 11.18 -4.64
CA THR A 129 2.12 11.17 -4.75
C THR A 129 1.46 10.89 -3.40
N PRO A 130 0.48 11.69 -2.94
CA PRO A 130 -0.27 11.41 -1.72
C PRO A 130 -0.91 10.01 -1.74
N GLY A 131 -0.52 9.18 -0.77
CA GLY A 131 -0.91 7.78 -0.69
C GLY A 131 -0.29 6.86 -1.75
N GLY A 132 0.82 7.26 -2.36
CA GLY A 132 1.66 6.46 -3.26
C GLY A 132 2.57 5.47 -2.51
N MET A 133 3.62 4.99 -3.17
CA MET A 133 4.58 4.02 -2.62
C MET A 133 5.48 4.62 -1.53
N VAL A 134 6.17 3.78 -0.74
CA VAL A 134 7.14 4.26 0.26
C VAL A 134 8.57 3.79 -0.02
N VAL A 135 8.78 2.55 -0.50
CA VAL A 135 10.10 2.02 -0.95
C VAL A 135 9.87 0.84 -1.94
N PRO A 136 10.90 0.33 -2.68
CA PRO A 136 10.92 0.23 -4.15
C PRO A 136 9.81 -0.63 -4.82
N PHE A 137 9.68 -0.47 -6.14
CA PHE A 137 8.61 -0.83 -7.11
C PHE A 137 8.05 -2.28 -7.16
N ASN A 138 8.21 -3.07 -6.10
CA ASN A 138 7.67 -4.41 -5.98
C ASN A 138 6.48 -4.46 -5.02
N VAL A 139 5.37 -5.02 -5.50
CA VAL A 139 4.17 -5.26 -4.72
C VAL A 139 4.46 -6.10 -3.47
N GLU A 140 5.38 -7.08 -3.55
CA GLU A 140 5.73 -7.91 -2.40
C GLU A 140 6.51 -7.16 -1.32
N ASP A 141 7.40 -6.25 -1.70
CA ASP A 141 8.15 -5.46 -0.73
C ASP A 141 7.25 -4.41 -0.07
N GLU A 142 6.34 -3.78 -0.84
CA GLU A 142 5.32 -2.89 -0.29
C GLU A 142 4.41 -3.63 0.70
N LYS A 143 4.00 -4.88 0.43
CA LYS A 143 3.24 -5.69 1.38
C LYS A 143 4.00 -5.94 2.67
N ARG A 144 5.30 -6.25 2.60
CA ARG A 144 6.13 -6.52 3.77
C ARG A 144 6.24 -5.28 4.64
N VAL A 145 6.56 -4.13 4.04
CA VAL A 145 6.65 -2.86 4.78
C VAL A 145 5.30 -2.53 5.42
N LEU A 146 4.20 -2.70 4.70
CA LEU A 146 2.85 -2.47 5.23
C LEU A 146 2.49 -3.42 6.38
N ALA A 147 2.86 -4.69 6.28
CA ALA A 147 2.60 -5.69 7.30
C ALA A 147 3.42 -5.44 8.57
N VAL A 148 4.70 -5.10 8.42
CA VAL A 148 5.59 -4.74 9.55
C VAL A 148 5.06 -3.48 10.23
N GLY A 149 4.82 -2.41 9.48
CA GLY A 149 4.30 -1.17 10.07
C GLY A 149 2.93 -1.35 10.73
N PHE A 150 2.05 -2.19 10.17
CA PHE A 150 0.77 -2.51 10.80
C PHE A 150 0.96 -3.20 12.16
N HIS A 151 1.86 -4.19 12.21
CA HIS A 151 2.21 -4.87 13.46
C HIS A 151 2.74 -3.87 14.49
N ASP A 152 3.69 -3.02 14.09
CA ASP A 152 4.34 -2.07 14.99
C ASP A 152 3.36 -1.01 15.52
N LEU A 153 2.44 -0.54 14.68
CA LEU A 153 1.34 0.35 15.08
C LEU A 153 0.44 -0.30 16.13
N VAL A 154 0.02 -1.55 15.91
CA VAL A 154 -0.85 -2.26 16.86
C VAL A 154 -0.12 -2.50 18.17
N GLN A 155 1.14 -2.94 18.11
CA GLN A 155 1.98 -3.12 19.28
C GLN A 155 2.16 -1.82 20.06
N TYR A 156 2.36 -0.70 19.37
CA TYR A 156 2.44 0.63 19.99
C TYR A 156 1.15 0.96 20.75
N CYS A 157 -0.01 0.83 20.10
CA CYS A 157 -1.30 1.13 20.73
C CYS A 157 -1.53 0.27 21.98
N VAL A 158 -1.22 -1.02 21.92
CA VAL A 158 -1.34 -1.93 23.07
C VAL A 158 -0.37 -1.54 24.19
N THR A 159 0.89 -1.24 23.87
CA THR A 159 1.92 -0.91 24.87
C THR A 159 1.63 0.41 25.57
N LYS A 160 0.97 1.35 24.89
CA LYS A 160 0.62 2.67 25.41
C LYS A 160 -0.81 2.75 25.95
N ASP A 161 -1.54 1.63 25.94
CA ASP A 161 -2.95 1.55 26.36
C ASP A 161 -3.86 2.55 25.64
N ILE A 162 -3.62 2.73 24.33
CA ILE A 162 -4.40 3.62 23.47
C ILE A 162 -5.54 2.81 22.83
N PRO A 163 -6.81 3.20 23.00
CA PRO A 163 -7.94 2.56 22.33
C PRO A 163 -7.79 2.57 20.81
N PHE A 164 -8.08 1.46 20.14
CA PHE A 164 -8.10 1.41 18.68
C PHE A 164 -9.22 0.53 18.13
N VAL A 165 -9.62 0.81 16.89
CA VAL A 165 -10.64 0.06 16.16
C VAL A 165 -10.15 -0.30 14.76
N PHE A 166 -10.41 -1.54 14.33
CA PHE A 166 -10.22 -1.97 12.96
C PHE A 166 -11.50 -1.79 12.14
N LEU A 167 -11.37 -1.20 10.96
CA LEU A 167 -12.50 -1.03 10.02
C LEU A 167 -12.24 -1.79 8.72
N ASP A 168 -13.18 -2.60 8.28
CA ASP A 168 -13.08 -3.35 7.03
C ASP A 168 -13.42 -2.47 5.82
N TYR A 169 -12.42 -2.24 4.96
CA TYR A 169 -12.60 -1.62 3.65
C TYR A 169 -12.69 -2.69 2.55
N PRO A 170 -13.72 -2.67 1.69
CA PRO A 170 -14.66 -1.56 1.47
C PRO A 170 -15.99 -1.66 2.22
N ARG A 171 -16.15 -2.59 3.18
CA ARG A 171 -17.43 -2.83 3.86
C ARG A 171 -18.07 -1.55 4.42
N PHE A 172 -17.31 -0.70 5.11
CA PHE A 172 -17.86 0.54 5.69
C PHE A 172 -18.35 1.57 4.65
N ILE A 173 -18.03 1.40 3.36
CA ILE A 173 -18.62 2.19 2.26
C ILE A 173 -20.02 1.70 1.90
N TYR A 174 -20.32 0.42 2.12
CA TYR A 174 -21.60 -0.19 1.76
C TYR A 174 -22.56 -0.33 2.95
N ASP A 175 -22.02 -0.42 4.15
CA ASP A 175 -22.74 -0.78 5.38
C ASP A 175 -22.58 0.34 6.41
N ALA A 176 -23.58 1.22 6.46
CA ALA A 176 -23.60 2.37 7.37
C ALA A 176 -23.72 1.96 8.84
N GLU A 177 -24.49 0.92 9.13
CA GLU A 177 -24.67 0.39 10.48
C GLU A 177 -23.37 -0.21 10.99
N TYR A 178 -22.66 -0.96 10.16
CA TYR A 178 -21.32 -1.46 10.50
C TYR A 178 -20.34 -0.33 10.84
N LEU A 179 -20.30 0.73 10.02
CA LEU A 179 -19.42 1.87 10.27
C LEU A 179 -19.74 2.53 11.61
N PHE A 180 -21.02 2.79 11.88
CA PHE A 180 -21.48 3.36 13.14
C PHE A 180 -21.09 2.48 14.33
N HIS A 181 -21.49 1.20 14.33
CA HIS A 181 -21.26 0.29 15.45
C HIS A 181 -19.77 0.04 15.71
N SER A 182 -18.94 0.06 14.68
CA SER A 182 -17.49 -0.10 14.86
C SER A 182 -16.91 1.14 15.54
N LEU A 183 -17.24 2.33 15.05
CA LEU A 183 -16.69 3.59 15.57
C LEU A 183 -17.24 3.97 16.94
N SER A 184 -18.51 3.66 17.24
CA SER A 184 -19.16 4.00 18.50
C SER A 184 -18.50 3.36 19.73
N ASN A 185 -17.64 2.36 19.54
CA ASN A 185 -16.87 1.74 20.63
C ASN A 185 -15.69 2.58 21.10
N VAL A 186 -15.22 3.51 20.26
CA VAL A 186 -14.01 4.30 20.53
C VAL A 186 -14.26 5.80 20.52
N ILE A 187 -15.36 6.25 19.90
CA ILE A 187 -15.72 7.67 19.78
C ILE A 187 -17.22 7.86 20.00
N ASP A 188 -17.61 9.00 20.56
CA ASP A 188 -19.01 9.35 20.77
C ASP A 188 -19.65 9.84 19.47
N LEU A 189 -20.64 9.08 18.97
CA LEU A 189 -21.29 9.32 17.68
C LEU A 189 -22.80 9.27 17.83
N GLU A 190 -23.48 10.27 17.25
CA GLU A 190 -24.94 10.26 17.16
C GLU A 190 -25.39 9.42 15.96
N TYR A 191 -26.23 8.42 16.23
CA TYR A 191 -26.67 7.43 15.23
C TYR A 191 -27.27 8.06 13.98
N GLU A 192 -28.23 8.98 14.13
CA GLU A 192 -28.93 9.58 12.98
C GLU A 192 -27.99 10.39 12.10
N ILE A 193 -27.10 11.17 12.71
CA ILE A 193 -26.08 11.96 12.00
C ILE A 193 -25.12 11.04 11.27
N ALA A 194 -24.62 10.00 11.95
CA ALA A 194 -23.70 9.02 11.40
C ALA A 194 -24.29 8.32 10.16
N ILE A 195 -25.50 7.78 10.24
CA ILE A 195 -26.13 7.09 9.12
C ILE A 195 -26.37 8.05 7.94
N ARG A 196 -26.81 9.28 8.21
CA ARG A 196 -27.02 10.30 7.18
C ARG A 196 -25.71 10.70 6.49
N ALA A 197 -24.64 10.92 7.26
CA ALA A 197 -23.32 11.30 6.74
C ALA A 197 -22.76 10.21 5.81
N GLN A 198 -22.87 8.94 6.20
CA GLN A 198 -22.44 7.81 5.39
C GLN A 198 -23.20 7.79 4.06
N LYS A 199 -24.53 7.84 4.08
CA LYS A 199 -25.37 7.78 2.87
C LYS A 199 -25.11 8.94 1.91
N LYS A 200 -24.77 10.12 2.44
CA LYS A 200 -24.44 11.32 1.66
C LYS A 200 -23.09 11.18 0.94
N LEU A 201 -22.08 10.62 1.63
CA LEU A 201 -20.69 10.62 1.16
C LEU A 201 -20.27 9.33 0.46
N ALA A 202 -20.93 8.22 0.77
CA ALA A 202 -20.55 6.91 0.25
C ALA A 202 -20.77 6.86 -1.26
N ASP A 203 -19.67 6.70 -1.98
CA ASP A 203 -19.66 6.56 -3.43
C ASP A 203 -19.02 5.22 -3.81
N PRO A 204 -19.84 4.17 -4.01
CA PRO A 204 -19.40 2.87 -4.49
C PRO A 204 -18.51 2.91 -5.74
N SER A 205 -18.68 3.90 -6.62
CA SER A 205 -17.92 3.99 -7.87
C SER A 205 -16.44 4.33 -7.66
N ARG A 206 -16.10 4.89 -6.49
CA ARG A 206 -14.71 5.19 -6.11
C ARG A 206 -13.96 4.00 -5.52
N VAL A 207 -14.67 2.90 -5.23
CA VAL A 207 -14.10 1.67 -4.69
C VAL A 207 -13.49 0.84 -5.83
N ARG A 208 -12.19 1.04 -6.07
CA ARG A 208 -11.43 0.19 -7.00
C ARG A 208 -11.22 -1.18 -6.35
N SER A 209 -11.98 -2.19 -6.75
CA SER A 209 -11.87 -3.56 -6.24
C SER A 209 -11.02 -4.41 -7.19
N GLY A 210 -10.18 -5.32 -6.71
CA GLY A 210 -9.31 -6.18 -7.54
C GLY A 210 -10.01 -7.10 -8.57
N ARG A 211 -11.32 -6.98 -8.78
CA ARG A 211 -12.10 -7.66 -9.84
C ARG A 211 -11.83 -7.12 -11.26
N GLU A 212 -11.20 -5.96 -11.39
CA GLU A 212 -10.81 -5.37 -12.69
C GLU A 212 -9.72 -6.17 -13.44
N LEU A 213 -9.14 -7.20 -12.81
CA LEU A 213 -8.19 -8.12 -13.45
C LEU A 213 -8.86 -9.29 -14.20
N GLY A 214 -10.19 -9.44 -14.14
CA GLY A 214 -10.89 -10.62 -14.67
C GLY A 214 -12.18 -10.39 -15.48
N GLY A 215 -12.63 -9.16 -15.70
CA GLY A 215 -13.87 -8.87 -16.44
C GLY A 215 -13.76 -7.61 -17.28
N GLU A 216 -14.55 -7.54 -18.36
CA GLU A 216 -14.56 -6.44 -19.34
C GLU A 216 -14.50 -5.07 -18.67
N ALA A 217 -13.50 -4.29 -19.10
CA ALA A 217 -13.13 -3.05 -18.46
C ALA A 217 -14.22 -1.97 -18.60
N PRO A 218 -14.37 -1.08 -17.60
CA PRO A 218 -15.25 0.06 -17.70
C PRO A 218 -14.74 1.03 -18.77
N GLN A 219 -15.67 1.67 -19.48
CA GLN A 219 -15.41 2.80 -20.36
C GLN A 219 -14.92 4.00 -19.54
N SER A 220 -13.60 4.14 -19.35
CA SER A 220 -12.97 5.38 -18.89
C SER A 220 -11.80 5.72 -19.81
N ASN A 221 -11.81 6.96 -20.33
CA ASN A 221 -10.78 7.62 -21.15
C ASN A 221 -9.83 6.67 -21.90
N ASP A 222 -10.09 6.47 -23.20
CA ASP A 222 -9.38 5.57 -24.12
C ASP A 222 -7.84 5.60 -24.04
N LEU A 223 -7.25 6.72 -23.59
CA LEU A 223 -5.81 6.88 -23.39
C LEU A 223 -5.27 6.22 -22.11
N GLU A 224 -6.02 6.26 -21.01
CA GLU A 224 -5.61 5.69 -19.71
C GLU A 224 -5.76 4.17 -19.73
N PHE A 225 -6.86 3.68 -20.31
CA PHE A 225 -7.08 2.26 -20.52
C PHE A 225 -6.06 1.66 -21.51
N ALA A 226 -5.71 2.37 -22.59
CA ALA A 226 -4.68 1.94 -23.51
C ALA A 226 -3.28 1.92 -22.88
N ALA A 227 -2.95 2.88 -22.01
CA ALA A 227 -1.69 2.91 -21.28
C ALA A 227 -1.60 1.74 -20.30
N LEU A 228 -2.65 1.48 -19.52
CA LEU A 228 -2.72 0.35 -18.60
C LEU A 228 -2.62 -1.00 -19.33
N LYS A 229 -3.33 -1.14 -20.45
CA LYS A 229 -3.29 -2.35 -21.29
C LYS A 229 -1.90 -2.62 -21.87
N ARG A 230 -1.18 -1.57 -22.30
CA ARG A 230 0.21 -1.69 -22.77
C ARG A 230 1.15 -2.13 -21.65
N LEU A 231 0.97 -1.59 -20.44
CA LEU A 231 1.79 -1.93 -19.28
C LEU A 231 1.56 -3.37 -18.79
N LEU A 232 0.30 -3.83 -18.83
CA LEU A 232 -0.06 -5.23 -18.55
C LEU A 232 0.55 -6.20 -19.58
N LEU A 233 0.55 -5.83 -20.87
CA LEU A 233 1.18 -6.62 -21.92
C LEU A 233 2.70 -6.70 -21.74
N GLN A 234 3.33 -5.59 -21.37
CA GLN A 234 4.77 -5.55 -21.10
C GLN A 234 5.14 -6.41 -19.88
N SER A 235 4.37 -6.30 -18.79
CA SER A 235 4.58 -7.13 -17.59
C SER A 235 4.38 -8.63 -17.86
N ARG A 236 3.42 -8.99 -18.72
CA ARG A 236 3.22 -10.39 -19.16
C ARG A 236 4.40 -10.91 -19.98
N ASN A 237 4.98 -10.09 -20.84
CA ASN A 237 6.17 -10.47 -21.60
C ASN A 237 7.40 -10.65 -20.70
N GLU A 238 7.58 -9.78 -19.71
CA GLU A 238 8.65 -9.92 -18.70
C GLU A 238 8.49 -11.21 -17.90
N LEU A 239 7.27 -11.53 -17.44
CA LEU A 239 7.00 -12.79 -16.75
C LEU A 239 7.32 -14.02 -17.60
N LYS A 240 7.06 -13.94 -18.90
CA LYS A 240 7.39 -15.02 -19.83
C LYS A 240 8.91 -15.22 -19.95
N ILE A 241 9.67 -14.12 -20.04
CA ILE A 241 11.13 -14.15 -20.06
C ILE A 241 11.67 -14.76 -18.76
N TYR A 242 11.16 -14.34 -17.60
CA TYR A 242 11.58 -14.91 -16.32
C TYR A 242 11.23 -16.39 -16.18
N GLN A 243 10.08 -16.83 -16.71
CA GLN A 243 9.73 -18.25 -16.74
C GLN A 243 10.67 -19.08 -17.62
N GLU A 244 11.05 -18.55 -18.78
CA GLU A 244 12.04 -19.18 -19.67
C GLU A 244 13.41 -19.28 -18.99
N GLU A 245 13.83 -18.23 -18.28
CA GLU A 245 15.10 -18.20 -17.54
C GLU A 245 15.10 -19.17 -16.34
N ILE A 246 14.01 -19.25 -15.58
CA ILE A 246 13.84 -20.23 -14.50
C ILE A 246 13.90 -21.66 -15.05
N ASN A 247 13.25 -21.93 -16.18
CA ASN A 247 13.27 -23.25 -16.80
C ASN A 247 14.69 -23.62 -17.27
N ARG A 248 15.40 -22.67 -17.88
CA ARG A 248 16.80 -22.85 -18.26
C ARG A 248 17.69 -23.17 -17.06
N MET A 249 17.58 -22.40 -15.96
CA MET A 249 18.35 -22.66 -14.74
C MET A 249 18.02 -24.05 -14.13
N ARG A 250 16.76 -24.48 -14.18
CA ARG A 250 16.36 -25.83 -13.74
C ARG A 250 16.98 -26.93 -14.60
N GLU A 251 17.05 -26.74 -15.91
CA GLU A 251 17.70 -27.67 -16.82
C GLU A 251 19.19 -27.77 -16.55
N GLU A 252 19.88 -26.63 -16.42
CA GLU A 252 21.30 -26.55 -16.08
C GLU A 252 21.59 -27.24 -14.73
N LEU A 253 20.76 -26.99 -13.70
CA LEU A 253 20.89 -27.66 -12.40
C LEU A 253 20.66 -29.17 -12.50
N SER A 254 19.70 -29.62 -13.31
CA SER A 254 19.45 -31.05 -13.54
C SER A 254 20.62 -31.74 -14.26
N ALA A 255 21.29 -31.04 -15.18
CA ALA A 255 22.43 -31.54 -15.91
C ALA A 255 23.68 -31.62 -15.01
N ALA A 256 23.88 -30.60 -14.17
CA ALA A 256 24.93 -30.58 -13.15
C ALA A 256 24.74 -31.71 -12.13
N ASN A 257 23.52 -31.94 -11.64
CA ASN A 257 23.21 -33.02 -10.71
C ASN A 257 23.46 -34.40 -11.34
N ARG A 258 23.04 -34.63 -12.59
CA ARG A 258 23.32 -35.87 -13.31
C ARG A 258 24.82 -36.11 -13.53
N SER A 259 25.56 -35.06 -13.87
CA SER A 259 27.02 -35.13 -14.00
C SER A 259 27.71 -35.46 -12.69
N SER A 260 27.25 -34.85 -11.59
CA SER A 260 27.74 -35.12 -10.23
C SER A 260 27.45 -36.55 -9.76
N GLU A 261 26.23 -37.05 -9.99
CA GLU A 261 25.87 -38.45 -9.71
C GLU A 261 26.69 -39.43 -10.55
N HIS A 262 26.90 -39.14 -11.83
CA HIS A 262 27.71 -40.00 -12.70
C HIS A 262 29.18 -40.06 -12.24
N ALA A 263 29.75 -38.92 -11.82
CA ALA A 263 31.09 -38.83 -11.25
C ALA A 263 31.21 -39.57 -9.91
N ARG A 264 30.19 -39.50 -9.05
CA ARG A 264 30.13 -40.27 -7.80
C ARG A 264 30.01 -41.78 -8.05
N ARG A 265 29.27 -42.19 -9.08
CA ARG A 265 29.02 -43.60 -9.40
C ARG A 265 30.17 -44.28 -10.13
N TYR A 266 30.94 -43.54 -10.93
CA TYR A 266 32.07 -44.06 -11.71
C TYR A 266 33.35 -43.23 -11.56
N PRO A 267 33.91 -43.10 -10.34
CA PRO A 267 35.06 -42.23 -10.08
C PRO A 267 36.32 -42.64 -10.86
N TRP A 268 36.49 -43.93 -11.15
CA TRP A 268 37.64 -44.45 -11.90
C TRP A 268 37.70 -43.96 -13.37
N LYS A 269 36.55 -43.65 -14.00
CA LYS A 269 36.53 -43.14 -15.38
C LYS A 269 37.10 -41.72 -15.48
N TYR A 270 36.81 -40.89 -14.48
CA TYR A 270 37.34 -39.53 -14.40
C TYR A 270 38.83 -39.53 -14.06
N LEU A 271 39.29 -40.45 -13.21
CA LEU A 271 40.71 -40.66 -12.94
C LEU A 271 41.48 -41.15 -14.17
N LEU A 272 40.87 -42.02 -14.99
CA LEU A 272 41.46 -42.53 -16.23
C LEU A 272 41.60 -41.42 -17.30
N GLU A 273 40.58 -40.56 -17.46
CA GLU A 273 40.64 -39.41 -18.38
C GLU A 273 41.65 -38.36 -17.91
N ALA A 274 41.73 -38.08 -16.60
CA ALA A 274 42.75 -37.19 -16.03
C ALA A 274 44.18 -37.75 -16.23
N TRP A 275 44.36 -39.07 -16.08
CA TRP A 275 45.63 -39.73 -16.36
C TRP A 275 46.01 -39.65 -17.85
N LYS A 276 45.08 -39.92 -18.77
CA LYS A 276 45.31 -39.78 -20.22
C LYS A 276 45.65 -38.35 -20.63
N ALA A 277 45.00 -37.34 -20.04
CA ALA A 277 45.30 -35.94 -20.31
C ALA A 277 46.71 -35.57 -19.85
N ARG A 278 47.17 -36.11 -18.71
CA ARG A 278 48.52 -35.90 -18.19
C ARG A 278 49.61 -36.58 -19.03
N VAL A 279 49.31 -37.77 -19.55
CA VAL A 279 50.24 -38.52 -20.42
C VAL A 279 50.37 -37.91 -21.82
N ARG A 280 49.35 -37.20 -22.33
CA ARG A 280 49.44 -36.48 -23.62
C ARG A 280 50.06 -35.09 -23.53
N GLY A 281 50.27 -34.57 -22.33
CA GLY A 281 50.93 -33.28 -22.08
C GLY A 281 52.37 -33.39 -21.60
N SER A 282 52.95 -34.60 -21.64
CA SER A 282 54.36 -34.91 -21.33
C SER A 282 55.06 -35.39 -22.60
#